data_AF-A0A9E2NCS1-F1
#
_entry.id   AF-A0A9E2NCS1-F1
#
_cell.length_a   1.000
_cell.length_b   1.000
_cell.length_c   1.000
_cell.angle_alpha   90.00
_cell.angle_beta   90.00
_cell.angle_gamma   90.00
#
_symmetry.space_group_name_H-M   'P 1'
#
loop_
_entity.id
_entity.type
_entity.pdbx_description
1 polymer ?
#
loop_
_entity_poly.entity_id
_entity_poly.type
_entity_poly.pdbx_seq_one_letter_code
_entity_poly.pdbx_strand_id
1 'polypeptide(L)' 'MSQGDIAAFETNYTTPSMLSAETGAHLNTIRAVLQSERVQPFRPNGLDVGPVYLRNAVEPVVALLKSQSGK' A
#
# COMPACT_ATOMS: atom_id res chain seq x y z
N MET A 1 13.97 -15.88 4.05
CA MET A 1 12.73 -15.81 3.25
C MET A 1 13.06 -16.29 1.85
N SER A 2 12.21 -17.17 1.30
CA SER A 2 12.28 -17.57 -0.10
C SER A 2 11.57 -16.54 -0.99
N GLN A 3 11.81 -16.58 -2.32
CA GLN A 3 11.00 -15.79 -3.26
C GLN A 3 9.51 -16.15 -3.18
N GLY A 4 9.17 -17.40 -2.87
CA GLY A 4 7.78 -17.84 -2.69
C GLY A 4 7.09 -17.15 -1.51
N ASP A 5 7.81 -16.99 -0.39
CA ASP A 5 7.28 -16.29 0.79
C ASP A 5 7.03 -14.80 0.51
N ILE A 6 7.90 -14.19 -0.30
CA ILE A 6 7.75 -12.78 -0.72
C ILE A 6 6.53 -12.62 -1.63
N ALA A 7 6.38 -13.48 -2.64
CA ALA A 7 5.23 -13.43 -3.56
C ALA A 7 3.90 -13.68 -2.84
N ALA A 8 3.86 -14.62 -1.89
CA ALA A 8 2.68 -14.90 -1.08
C ALA A 8 2.29 -13.69 -0.19
N PHE A 9 3.29 -12.95 0.31
CA PHE A 9 3.07 -11.70 1.02
C PHE A 9 2.50 -10.61 0.10
N GLU A 10 3.13 -10.38 -1.06
CA GLU A 10 2.74 -9.35 -2.04
C GLU A 10 1.34 -9.54 -2.63
N THR A 11 0.84 -10.78 -2.61
CA THR A 11 -0.52 -11.13 -3.03
C THR A 11 -1.58 -10.50 -2.12
N ASN A 12 -1.31 -10.44 -0.82
CA ASN A 12 -2.30 -10.01 0.18
C ASN A 12 -1.97 -8.65 0.80
N TYR A 13 -0.70 -8.27 0.80
CA TYR A 13 -0.18 -7.12 1.49
C TYR A 13 0.62 -6.21 0.56
N THR A 14 0.72 -4.95 0.96
CA THR A 14 1.59 -3.96 0.33
C THR A 14 2.19 -3.04 1.37
N THR A 15 3.16 -2.23 0.93
CA THR A 15 3.80 -1.18 1.72
C THR A 15 3.84 0.12 0.89
N PRO A 16 4.05 1.30 1.51
CA PRO A 16 4.17 2.54 0.76
C PRO A 16 5.28 2.53 -0.31
N SER A 17 6.37 1.80 -0.09
CA SER A 17 7.43 1.67 -1.10
C SER A 17 7.00 0.80 -2.27
N MET A 18 6.25 -0.29 -2.03
CA MET A 18 5.64 -1.09 -3.10
C MET A 18 4.63 -0.27 -3.90
N LEU A 19 3.78 0.52 -3.22
CA LEU A 19 2.85 1.43 -3.87
C LEU A 19 3.57 2.50 -4.69
N SER A 20 4.72 2.99 -4.24
CA SER A 20 5.55 3.94 -4.98
C SER A 20 6.09 3.32 -6.25
N ALA A 21 6.62 2.09 -6.17
CA ALA A 21 7.07 1.35 -7.35
C ALA A 21 5.92 1.06 -8.34
N GLU A 22 4.72 0.75 -7.83
CA GLU A 22 3.56 0.42 -8.68
C GLU A 22 2.90 1.63 -9.35
N THR A 23 2.84 2.77 -8.65
CA THR A 23 2.09 3.96 -9.10
C THR A 23 2.98 5.06 -9.66
N GLY A 24 4.29 4.99 -9.42
CA GLY A 24 5.24 6.08 -9.68
C GLY A 24 5.09 7.27 -8.72
N ALA A 25 4.13 7.24 -7.79
CA ALA A 25 3.90 8.34 -6.87
C ALA A 25 4.97 8.42 -5.77
N HIS A 26 5.26 9.64 -5.32
CA HIS A 26 6.19 9.86 -4.21
C HIS A 26 5.62 9.35 -2.87
N LEU A 27 6.48 8.85 -1.98
CA LEU A 27 6.09 8.26 -0.69
C LEU A 27 5.21 9.18 0.17
N ASN A 28 5.50 10.49 0.20
CA ASN A 28 4.69 11.44 0.98
C ASN A 28 3.29 11.63 0.39
N THR A 29 3.15 11.61 -0.94
CA THR A 29 1.84 11.64 -1.61
C THR A 29 1.03 10.40 -1.26
N ILE A 30 1.65 9.22 -1.33
CA ILE A 30 1.01 7.95 -0.98
C ILE A 30 0.53 7.98 0.47
N ARG A 31 1.36 8.42 1.42
CA ARG A 31 0.97 8.53 2.83
C ARG A 31 -0.20 9.50 3.03
N ALA A 32 -0.16 10.66 2.38
CA ALA A 32 -1.24 11.63 2.47
C ALA A 32 -2.56 11.08 1.93
N VAL A 33 -2.54 10.36 0.81
CA VAL A 33 -3.73 9.73 0.22
C VAL A 33 -4.25 8.59 1.09
N LEU A 34 -3.37 7.71 1.59
CA LEU A 34 -3.78 6.65 2.53
C LEU A 34 -4.49 7.25 3.76
N GLN A 35 -3.97 8.36 4.27
CA GLN A 35 -4.58 9.07 5.39
C GLN A 35 -5.92 9.73 5.02
N SER A 36 -6.04 10.36 3.84
CA SER A 36 -7.30 10.99 3.40
C SER A 36 -8.41 9.97 3.18
N GLU A 37 -8.07 8.82 2.61
CA GLU A 37 -8.96 7.69 2.40
C GLU A 37 -9.20 6.87 3.68
N ARG A 38 -8.62 7.29 4.81
CA ARG A 38 -8.72 6.63 6.14
C ARG A 38 -8.31 5.16 6.10
N VAL A 39 -7.43 4.78 5.18
CA VAL A 39 -6.90 3.42 5.09
C VAL A 39 -5.93 3.19 6.24
N GLN A 40 -6.28 2.25 7.10
CA GLN A 40 -5.47 1.92 8.27
C GLN A 40 -4.42 0.85 7.92
N PRO A 41 -3.23 0.90 8.53
CA PRO A 41 -2.29 -0.20 8.46
C PRO A 41 -2.91 -1.49 9.01
N PHE A 42 -2.49 -2.62 8.47
CA PHE A 42 -2.82 -3.94 8.97
C PHE A 42 -2.27 -4.13 10.39
N ARG A 43 -3.14 -4.47 11.33
CA ARG A 43 -2.81 -4.69 12.75
C ARG A 43 -3.22 -6.10 13.17
N PRO A 44 -2.39 -7.13 12.90
CA PRO A 44 -2.73 -8.49 13.31
C PRO A 44 -2.77 -8.57 14.83
N ASN A 45 -3.90 -8.97 15.40
CA ASN A 45 -4.12 -9.03 16.85
C ASN A 45 -3.82 -7.69 17.57
N GLY A 46 -4.03 -6.55 16.89
CA GLY A 46 -3.72 -5.22 17.42
C GLY A 46 -2.24 -4.84 17.42
N LEU A 47 -1.34 -5.71 16.95
CA LEU A 47 0.09 -5.44 16.89
C LEU A 47 0.43 -4.40 15.79
N ASP A 48 1.25 -3.42 16.13
CA ASP A 48 1.87 -2.53 15.15
C ASP A 48 3.01 -3.24 14.43
N VAL A 49 2.80 -3.61 13.17
CA VAL A 49 3.83 -4.19 12.29
C VAL A 49 4.39 -3.17 11.30
N GLY A 50 4.16 -1.88 11.56
CA GLY A 50 4.55 -0.78 10.69
C GLY A 50 3.55 -0.55 9.55
N PRO A 51 3.95 0.15 8.48
CA PRO A 51 3.08 0.58 7.39
C PRO A 51 2.84 -0.55 6.38
N VAL A 52 2.30 -1.67 6.84
CA VAL A 52 1.81 -2.77 6.00
C VAL A 52 0.31 -2.59 5.81
N TYR A 53 -0.20 -2.78 4.60
CA TYR A 53 -1.61 -2.59 4.28
C TYR A 53 -2.14 -3.80 3.51
N LEU A 54 -3.44 -4.08 3.64
CA LEU A 54 -4.09 -5.11 2.84
C LEU A 54 -4.30 -4.59 1.40
N ARG A 55 -4.03 -5.44 0.40
CA ARG A 55 -4.17 -5.12 -1.02
C ARG A 55 -5.57 -4.62 -1.37
N ASN A 56 -6.61 -5.33 -0.92
CA ASN A 56 -8.00 -4.95 -1.16
C ASN A 56 -8.38 -3.58 -0.58
N ALA A 57 -7.82 -3.21 0.57
CA ALA A 57 -8.09 -1.94 1.23
C ALA A 57 -7.43 -0.74 0.51
N VAL A 58 -6.33 -0.98 -0.21
CA VAL A 58 -5.60 0.07 -0.94
C VAL A 58 -5.98 0.19 -2.42
N GLU A 59 -6.80 -0.71 -2.95
CA GLU A 59 -7.23 -0.67 -4.37
C GLU A 59 -7.78 0.72 -4.79
N PRO A 60 -8.65 1.39 -4.00
CA PRO A 60 -9.13 2.72 -4.35
C PRO A 60 -8.01 3.76 -4.38
N VAL A 61 -7.05 3.65 -3.46
CA VAL A 61 -5.88 4.54 -3.37
C VAL A 61 -4.98 4.37 -4.60
N VAL A 62 -4.74 3.12 -5.03
CA VAL A 62 -3.96 2.83 -6.23
C VAL A 62 -4.62 3.43 -7.47
N ALA A 63 -5.93 3.25 -7.62
CA ALA A 63 -6.69 3.82 -8.75
C ALA A 63 -6.60 5.35 -8.76
N LEU A 64 -6.77 5.98 -7.59
CA LEU A 64 -6.67 7.43 -7.45
C LEU A 64 -5.27 7.94 -7.82
N LEU A 65 -4.21 7.32 -7.30
CA LEU A 65 -2.83 7.71 -7.59
C LEU A 65 -2.49 7.58 -9.09
N LYS A 66 -2.90 6.49 -9.74
CA LYS A 66 -2.70 6.30 -11.18
C LYS A 66 -3.46 7.32 -12.03
N SER A 67 -4.64 7.76 -11.58
CA SER A 67 -5.40 8.83 -12.27
C SER A 67 -4.74 10.21 -12.21
N GLN A 68 -3.92 10.46 -11.18
CA GLN A 68 -3.23 11.73 -10.98
C GLN A 68 -1.91 11.80 -11.77
N SER A 69 -1.26 10.66 -12.01
CA SER A 69 -0.03 10.56 -12.81
C SER A 69 -0.25 10.68 -14.33
N GLY A 70 -1.50 10.64 -14.80
CA GLY A 70 -1.85 10.71 -16.22
C GLY A 70 -2.20 12.12 -16.74
N LYS A 71 -1.81 13.17 -16.02
CA LYS A 71 -2.11 14.58 -16.39
C LYS A 71 -0.86 15.34 -16.83
#